data_AF-A0A1R1YHR6-F1
#
_entry.id   AF-A0A1R1YHR6-F1
#
_cell.length_a   1.000
_cell.length_b   1.000
_cell.length_c   1.000
_cell.angle_alpha   90.00
_cell.angle_beta   90.00
_cell.angle_gamma   90.00
#
_symmetry.space_group_name_H-M   'P 1'
#
loop_
_entity.id
_entity.type
_entity.pdbx_description
1 polymer ?
#
loop_
_entity_poly.entity_id
_entity_poly.type
_entity_poly.pdbx_seq_one_letter_code
_entity_poly.pdbx_strand_id
1 'polypeptide(L)'
;MQNDGHFARLSDMHTKLFGVVHGGPIFLPFHRRIVQDFEDSGKRYDPNFFVPYWDSTRDYQNPDKSIVFSSDYLGGNGNPNRDNCISDGVQFGWNMSYPRPHCLRRIFNGPNGTMKAWYSPETMTSTLQTSTDMDNFRSNLEFTLHGAVHLGVSGDMTTPEAPNDFVFYLHHSNMDRLWWKWQNSQEKNLMDYGGKNPEKSNPAALSDTIDGYNETVSDVMRMGYGTLCSIYDDVVPLPSLNLNLSALRNLRTVSNSNMTASNSSSTSQSRKSTSSKSQGDDDSDFVDQSMNLGLRTLSAPTLEKFFPALKSSEINLNLVETSGAKLGVVLGNIFSTNSTNSLKRRGSPVPLKYQPVYSSSSRVYNNKPKTIKKLPVPIMPPDRYITMHKYKRSDVERAVNRCIDLVNTLNNEGYVSPF
;
A
#
# COMPACT_ATOMS: atom_id res chain seq x y z
N MET A 1 7.77 2.41 -25.93
CA MET A 1 7.06 1.28 -25.27
C MET A 1 5.81 0.83 -26.02
N GLN A 2 4.74 1.64 -26.12
CA GLN A 2 3.50 1.22 -26.81
C GLN A 2 3.72 0.86 -28.28
N ASN A 3 4.36 1.74 -29.06
CA ASN A 3 4.61 1.52 -30.48
C ASN A 3 5.48 0.30 -30.77
N ASP A 4 6.33 -0.08 -29.82
CA ASP A 4 7.24 -1.23 -29.93
C ASP A 4 6.60 -2.51 -29.38
N GLY A 5 5.32 -2.45 -28.99
CA GLY A 5 4.52 -3.63 -28.62
C GLY A 5 4.76 -4.16 -27.20
N HIS A 6 5.42 -3.41 -26.32
CA HIS A 6 5.72 -3.91 -24.96
C HIS A 6 4.46 -4.19 -24.13
N PHE A 7 3.45 -3.30 -24.18
CA PHE A 7 2.15 -3.54 -23.52
C PHE A 7 1.48 -4.79 -24.08
N ALA A 8 1.40 -4.91 -25.41
CA ALA A 8 0.77 -6.05 -26.08
C ALA A 8 1.46 -7.37 -25.72
N ARG A 9 2.80 -7.41 -25.67
CA ARG A 9 3.57 -8.60 -25.28
C ARG A 9 3.25 -9.03 -23.84
N LEU A 10 3.23 -8.09 -22.91
CA LEU A 10 2.97 -8.39 -21.49
C LEU A 10 1.52 -8.78 -21.24
N SER A 11 0.57 -8.13 -21.92
CA SER A 11 -0.84 -8.53 -21.93
C SER A 11 -1.02 -9.94 -22.48
N ASP A 12 -0.38 -10.28 -23.61
CA ASP A 12 -0.47 -11.63 -24.18
C ASP A 12 0.10 -12.72 -23.26
N MET A 13 1.26 -12.45 -22.65
CA MET A 13 1.85 -13.36 -21.68
C MET A 13 0.94 -13.55 -20.45
N HIS A 14 0.41 -12.46 -19.90
CA HIS A 14 -0.50 -12.51 -18.76
C HIS A 14 -1.80 -13.25 -19.11
N THR A 15 -2.38 -13.02 -20.30
CA THR A 15 -3.57 -13.76 -20.78
C THR A 15 -3.30 -15.25 -20.90
N LYS A 16 -2.18 -15.66 -21.51
CA LYS A 16 -1.81 -17.07 -21.68
C LYS A 16 -1.58 -17.78 -20.34
N LEU A 17 -1.00 -17.07 -19.37
CA LEU A 17 -0.64 -17.61 -18.07
C LEU A 17 -1.69 -17.34 -16.99
N PHE A 18 -2.81 -16.71 -17.33
CA PHE A 18 -3.77 -16.16 -16.37
C PHE A 18 -4.20 -17.17 -15.29
N GLY A 19 -4.51 -18.42 -15.71
CA GLY A 19 -4.95 -19.48 -14.81
C GLY A 19 -3.86 -20.07 -13.92
N VAL A 20 -2.58 -19.85 -14.23
CA VAL A 20 -1.45 -20.36 -13.41
C VAL A 20 -0.84 -19.28 -12.53
N VAL A 21 -0.95 -18.00 -12.91
CA VAL A 21 -0.34 -16.86 -12.19
C VAL A 21 -1.27 -16.20 -11.16
N HIS A 22 -2.50 -16.70 -11.01
CA HIS A 22 -3.47 -16.29 -9.99
C HIS A 22 -3.93 -17.49 -9.17
N GLY A 23 -4.39 -17.23 -7.95
CA GLY A 23 -4.95 -18.25 -7.07
C GLY A 23 -3.90 -19.19 -6.47
N GLY A 24 -2.62 -19.06 -6.83
CA GLY A 24 -1.49 -19.81 -6.29
C GLY A 24 -0.37 -18.95 -5.71
N PRO A 25 0.56 -19.54 -4.93
CA PRO A 25 1.73 -18.87 -4.37
C PRO A 25 2.56 -18.10 -5.41
N ILE A 26 2.59 -18.57 -6.66
CA ILE A 26 3.35 -17.92 -7.75
C ILE A 26 2.85 -16.51 -8.10
N PHE A 27 1.66 -16.10 -7.62
CA PHE A 27 1.09 -14.78 -7.86
C PHE A 27 2.08 -13.65 -7.55
N LEU A 28 2.64 -13.58 -6.34
CA LEU A 28 3.55 -12.47 -5.98
C LEU A 28 4.87 -12.50 -6.77
N PRO A 29 5.58 -13.64 -6.88
CA PRO A 29 6.81 -13.71 -7.71
C PRO A 29 6.59 -13.35 -9.19
N PHE A 30 5.53 -13.86 -9.81
CA PHE A 30 5.25 -13.57 -11.22
C PHE A 30 4.94 -12.09 -11.43
N HIS A 31 4.12 -11.49 -10.56
CA HIS A 31 3.73 -10.09 -10.68
C HIS A 31 4.88 -9.12 -10.32
N ARG A 32 5.80 -9.49 -9.42
CA ARG A 32 7.08 -8.77 -9.26
C ARG A 32 7.84 -8.77 -10.59
N ARG A 33 7.98 -9.93 -11.24
CA ARG A 33 8.69 -10.01 -12.52
C ARG A 33 7.99 -9.25 -13.64
N ILE A 34 6.67 -9.28 -13.79
CA ILE A 34 6.01 -8.54 -14.87
C ILE A 34 6.18 -7.02 -14.74
N VAL A 35 6.19 -6.50 -13.50
CA VAL A 35 6.52 -5.09 -13.24
C VAL A 35 7.97 -4.78 -13.61
N GLN A 36 8.91 -5.65 -13.22
CA GLN A 36 10.33 -5.48 -13.58
C GLN A 36 10.55 -5.56 -15.10
N ASP A 37 9.88 -6.46 -15.81
CA ASP A 37 9.99 -6.58 -17.27
C ASP A 37 9.49 -5.30 -17.97
N PHE A 38 8.40 -4.73 -17.47
CA PHE A 38 7.90 -3.45 -17.94
C PHE A 38 8.88 -2.31 -17.64
N GLU A 39 9.45 -2.26 -16.44
CA GLU A 39 10.47 -1.28 -16.06
C GLU A 39 11.72 -1.37 -16.94
N ASP A 40 12.27 -2.58 -17.13
CA ASP A 40 13.45 -2.82 -17.96
C ASP A 40 13.19 -2.50 -19.43
N SER A 41 11.96 -2.71 -19.90
CA SER A 41 11.53 -2.26 -21.23
C SER A 41 11.55 -0.72 -21.33
N GLY A 42 11.12 -0.01 -20.28
CA GLY A 42 11.16 1.46 -20.22
C GLY A 42 12.59 2.01 -20.15
N LYS A 43 13.49 1.33 -19.44
CA LYS A 43 14.92 1.69 -19.33
C LYS A 43 15.68 1.72 -20.65
N ARG A 44 15.17 1.05 -21.68
CA ARG A 44 15.71 1.12 -23.06
C ARG A 44 15.52 2.50 -23.70
N TYR A 45 14.53 3.28 -23.26
CA TYR A 45 14.24 4.62 -23.78
C TYR A 45 14.74 5.72 -22.85
N ASP A 46 14.61 5.53 -21.54
CA ASP A 46 15.18 6.40 -20.53
C ASP A 46 15.83 5.55 -19.44
N PRO A 47 17.17 5.54 -19.29
CA PRO A 47 17.84 4.71 -18.29
C PRO A 47 17.45 5.04 -16.85
N ASN A 48 16.81 6.19 -16.59
CA ASN A 48 16.28 6.55 -15.28
C ASN A 48 14.81 6.17 -15.08
N PHE A 49 14.18 5.52 -16.06
CA PHE A 49 12.80 5.07 -15.96
C PHE A 49 12.65 4.05 -14.82
N PHE A 50 11.63 4.25 -14.00
CA PHE A 50 11.18 3.32 -12.99
C PHE A 50 9.66 3.33 -12.91
N VAL A 51 9.07 2.25 -12.42
CA VAL A 51 7.63 2.17 -12.16
C VAL A 51 7.35 2.58 -10.71
N PRO A 52 6.68 3.72 -10.45
CA PRO A 52 6.28 4.05 -9.09
C PRO A 52 5.18 3.12 -8.61
N TYR A 53 5.06 2.93 -7.29
CA TYR A 53 3.88 2.27 -6.72
C TYR A 53 2.76 3.28 -6.49
N TRP A 54 1.52 2.81 -6.60
CA TRP A 54 0.36 3.56 -6.13
C TRP A 54 -0.17 2.97 -4.83
N ASP A 55 0.00 3.69 -3.72
CA ASP A 55 -0.58 3.30 -2.43
C ASP A 55 -2.11 3.52 -2.41
N SER A 56 -2.83 2.58 -3.01
CA SER A 56 -4.28 2.58 -3.13
C SER A 56 -5.01 2.55 -1.80
N THR A 57 -4.34 2.21 -0.69
CA THR A 57 -4.93 2.25 0.64
C THR A 57 -5.19 3.68 1.12
N ARG A 58 -4.45 4.67 0.61
CA ARG A 58 -4.63 6.08 0.99
C ARG A 58 -5.82 6.73 0.32
N ASP A 59 -6.19 6.26 -0.87
CA ASP A 59 -7.32 6.78 -1.64
C ASP A 59 -8.60 5.96 -1.40
N TYR A 60 -8.56 4.98 -0.48
CA TYR A 60 -9.57 3.92 -0.36
C TYR A 60 -11.03 4.40 -0.23
N GLN A 61 -11.29 5.56 0.38
CA GLN A 61 -12.66 6.07 0.52
C GLN A 61 -13.24 6.60 -0.79
N ASN A 62 -12.40 7.24 -1.62
CA ASN A 62 -12.80 7.87 -2.88
C ASN A 62 -11.71 7.64 -3.95
N PRO A 63 -11.51 6.40 -4.41
CA PRO A 63 -10.34 6.07 -5.22
C PRO A 63 -10.28 6.83 -6.55
N ASP A 64 -11.44 7.18 -7.13
CA ASP A 64 -11.55 7.98 -8.35
C ASP A 64 -11.01 9.42 -8.19
N LYS A 65 -10.78 9.89 -6.96
CA LYS A 65 -10.18 11.20 -6.67
C LYS A 65 -8.67 11.17 -6.53
N SER A 66 -8.04 10.00 -6.67
CA SER A 66 -6.59 9.88 -6.68
C SER A 66 -5.97 10.72 -7.81
N ILE A 67 -4.80 11.29 -7.53
CA ILE A 67 -4.01 12.00 -8.55
C ILE A 67 -3.69 11.10 -9.76
N VAL A 68 -3.61 9.77 -9.55
CA VAL A 68 -3.41 8.77 -10.61
C VAL A 68 -4.41 8.93 -11.75
N PHE A 69 -5.68 9.23 -11.44
CA PHE A 69 -6.76 9.37 -12.41
C PHE A 69 -7.00 10.80 -12.89
N SER A 70 -6.09 11.74 -12.58
CA SER A 70 -6.14 13.08 -13.15
C SER A 70 -5.64 13.08 -14.60
N SER A 71 -6.05 14.10 -15.36
CA SER A 71 -5.72 14.26 -16.78
C SER A 71 -4.22 14.37 -17.05
N ASP A 72 -3.45 14.89 -16.09
CA ASP A 72 -1.99 15.06 -16.19
C ASP A 72 -1.24 13.74 -15.95
N TYR A 73 -1.93 12.69 -15.50
CA TYR A 73 -1.37 11.37 -15.19
C TYR A 73 -2.04 10.30 -16.07
N LEU A 74 -2.74 9.32 -15.49
CA LEU A 74 -3.27 8.17 -16.23
C LEU A 74 -4.69 8.39 -16.76
N GLY A 75 -5.33 9.52 -16.43
CA GLY A 75 -6.68 9.84 -16.90
C GLY A 75 -7.79 9.13 -16.13
N GLY A 76 -9.03 9.57 -16.35
CA GLY A 76 -10.19 9.19 -15.56
C GLY A 76 -10.94 7.97 -16.10
N ASN A 77 -12.25 7.98 -15.85
CA ASN A 77 -13.20 6.96 -16.30
C ASN A 77 -13.40 7.02 -17.82
N GLY A 78 -13.85 5.90 -18.39
CA GLY A 78 -14.23 5.83 -19.78
C GLY A 78 -15.55 6.56 -20.09
N ASN A 79 -15.69 7.02 -21.32
CA ASN A 79 -16.95 7.63 -21.78
C ASN A 79 -17.90 6.54 -22.31
N PRO A 80 -19.08 6.30 -21.68
CA PRO A 80 -20.01 5.26 -22.11
C PRO A 80 -20.59 5.49 -23.51
N ASN A 81 -20.58 6.74 -24.00
CA ASN A 81 -21.00 7.09 -25.37
C ASN A 81 -19.88 6.88 -26.40
N ARG A 82 -18.69 6.44 -25.98
CA ARG A 82 -17.52 6.17 -26.83
C ARG A 82 -16.89 4.84 -26.43
N ASP A 83 -17.68 3.78 -26.37
CA ASP A 83 -17.20 2.41 -26.08
C ASP A 83 -16.39 2.30 -24.76
N ASN A 84 -16.67 3.17 -23.79
CA ASN A 84 -15.92 3.32 -22.54
C ASN A 84 -14.42 3.60 -22.73
N CYS A 85 -14.01 4.16 -23.87
CA CYS A 85 -12.65 4.68 -24.03
C CYS A 85 -12.38 5.79 -23.00
N ILE A 86 -11.19 5.79 -22.40
CA ILE A 86 -10.73 6.94 -21.61
C ILE A 86 -10.71 8.22 -22.46
N SER A 87 -10.89 9.37 -21.83
CA SER A 87 -10.99 10.68 -22.51
C SER A 87 -9.80 11.62 -22.29
N ASP A 88 -8.85 11.23 -21.44
CA ASP A 88 -7.70 12.03 -21.00
C ASP A 88 -6.59 11.11 -20.42
N GLY A 89 -5.48 11.70 -19.98
CA GLY A 89 -4.33 10.96 -19.46
C GLY A 89 -3.36 10.49 -20.55
N VAL A 90 -2.22 9.94 -20.11
CA VAL A 90 -1.09 9.57 -20.97
C VAL A 90 -1.44 8.52 -22.02
N GLN A 91 -2.41 7.64 -21.75
CA GLN A 91 -2.85 6.58 -22.67
C GLN A 91 -4.05 6.99 -23.52
N PHE A 92 -4.54 8.23 -23.41
CA PHE A 92 -5.64 8.71 -24.24
C PHE A 92 -5.29 8.67 -25.72
N GLY A 93 -6.21 8.15 -26.53
CA GLY A 93 -6.04 8.01 -27.98
C GLY A 93 -5.11 6.86 -28.41
N TRP A 94 -4.54 6.09 -27.47
CA TRP A 94 -3.74 4.92 -27.83
C TRP A 94 -4.63 3.80 -28.38
N ASN A 95 -4.13 3.10 -29.39
CA ASN A 95 -4.74 1.89 -29.92
C ASN A 95 -3.99 0.66 -29.38
N MET A 96 -4.63 -0.10 -28.51
CA MET A 96 -4.13 -1.36 -27.96
C MET A 96 -4.19 -2.44 -29.04
N SER A 97 -3.05 -3.07 -29.36
CA SER A 97 -2.99 -4.07 -30.44
C SER A 97 -3.39 -5.49 -30.01
N TYR A 98 -3.32 -5.80 -28.71
CA TYR A 98 -3.71 -7.09 -28.12
C TYR A 98 -4.97 -6.96 -27.27
N PRO A 99 -5.93 -7.90 -27.32
CA PRO A 99 -5.94 -9.11 -28.14
C PRO A 99 -6.39 -8.83 -29.59
N ARG A 100 -6.94 -7.65 -29.80
CA ARG A 100 -7.30 -7.05 -31.09
C ARG A 100 -7.29 -5.53 -30.93
N PRO A 101 -7.20 -4.74 -32.02
CA PRO A 101 -7.27 -3.28 -31.96
C PRO A 101 -8.47 -2.74 -31.17
N HIS A 102 -8.21 -1.93 -30.14
CA HIS A 102 -9.22 -1.18 -29.37
C HIS A 102 -8.58 0.00 -28.63
N CYS A 103 -9.39 0.98 -28.20
CA CYS A 103 -8.96 2.00 -27.24
C CYS A 103 -8.84 1.40 -25.82
N LEU A 104 -8.04 2.00 -24.95
CA LEU A 104 -8.02 1.62 -23.52
C LEU A 104 -9.37 1.92 -22.87
N ARG A 105 -10.00 0.93 -22.24
CA ARG A 105 -11.32 1.07 -21.60
C ARG A 105 -11.26 1.04 -20.08
N ARG A 106 -11.99 1.95 -19.43
CA ARG A 106 -12.23 1.94 -17.97
C ARG A 106 -13.70 2.16 -17.68
N ILE A 107 -14.22 1.50 -16.64
CA ILE A 107 -15.66 1.52 -16.30
C ILE A 107 -15.82 1.56 -14.78
N PHE A 108 -15.53 2.70 -14.17
CA PHE A 108 -15.49 2.81 -12.71
C PHE A 108 -16.78 2.27 -12.07
N ASN A 109 -16.62 1.40 -11.06
CA ASN A 109 -17.69 0.52 -10.60
C ASN A 109 -18.67 1.13 -9.58
N GLY A 110 -18.56 2.42 -9.32
CA GLY A 110 -19.38 3.19 -8.40
C GLY A 110 -20.47 4.01 -9.10
N PRO A 111 -21.35 4.65 -8.32
CA PRO A 111 -22.42 5.48 -8.87
C PRO A 111 -21.86 6.70 -9.60
N ASN A 112 -22.56 7.17 -10.63
CA ASN A 112 -22.21 8.39 -11.37
C ASN A 112 -20.76 8.40 -11.91
N GLY A 113 -20.21 7.23 -12.24
CA GLY A 113 -18.86 7.09 -12.76
C GLY A 113 -17.75 7.29 -11.73
N THR A 114 -18.04 7.17 -10.43
CA THR A 114 -17.03 7.08 -9.35
C THR A 114 -16.59 5.64 -9.11
N MET A 115 -15.66 5.41 -8.17
CA MET A 115 -15.32 4.06 -7.71
C MET A 115 -15.97 3.76 -6.35
N LYS A 116 -16.28 2.48 -6.11
CA LYS A 116 -16.60 1.99 -4.76
C LYS A 116 -15.35 2.08 -3.87
N ALA A 117 -15.57 2.24 -2.57
CA ALA A 117 -14.48 2.25 -1.61
C ALA A 117 -13.74 0.91 -1.54
N TRP A 118 -12.47 0.97 -1.16
CA TRP A 118 -11.54 -0.17 -1.08
C TRP A 118 -11.13 -0.49 0.35
N TYR A 119 -10.17 -1.40 0.49
CA TYR A 119 -9.62 -1.81 1.78
C TYR A 119 -8.69 -0.72 2.33
N SER A 120 -8.86 -0.40 3.61
CA SER A 120 -8.19 0.70 4.28
C SER A 120 -6.75 0.35 4.73
N PRO A 121 -5.93 1.35 5.11
CA PRO A 121 -4.59 1.11 5.67
C PRO A 121 -4.60 0.20 6.91
N GLU A 122 -5.65 0.29 7.74
CA GLU A 122 -5.83 -0.56 8.92
C GLU A 122 -6.06 -2.03 8.52
N THR A 123 -6.79 -2.25 7.42
CA THR A 123 -7.01 -3.60 6.91
C THR A 123 -5.70 -4.22 6.44
N MET A 124 -4.89 -3.48 5.67
CA MET A 124 -3.58 -3.97 5.23
C MET A 124 -2.60 -4.15 6.39
N THR A 125 -2.66 -3.28 7.39
CA THR A 125 -1.86 -3.42 8.62
C THR A 125 -2.22 -4.69 9.38
N SER A 126 -3.52 -5.02 9.48
CA SER A 126 -3.96 -6.27 10.10
C SER A 126 -3.52 -7.49 9.29
N THR A 127 -3.65 -7.46 7.96
CA THR A 127 -3.18 -8.53 7.08
C THR A 127 -1.68 -8.79 7.22
N LEU A 128 -0.85 -7.73 7.26
CA LEU A 128 0.60 -7.85 7.46
C LEU A 128 0.96 -8.52 8.79
N GLN A 129 0.25 -8.19 9.87
CA GLN A 129 0.56 -8.70 11.21
C GLN A 129 0.05 -10.11 11.46
N THR A 130 -1.05 -10.48 10.82
CA THR A 130 -1.80 -11.69 11.19
C THR A 130 -1.70 -12.82 10.18
N SER A 131 -0.95 -12.62 9.09
CA SER A 131 -0.62 -13.68 8.13
C SER A 131 0.61 -14.45 8.62
N THR A 132 0.45 -15.75 8.84
CA THR A 132 1.46 -16.62 9.48
C THR A 132 2.52 -17.14 8.52
N ASP A 133 2.18 -17.18 7.24
CA ASP A 133 2.94 -17.73 6.12
C ASP A 133 2.56 -16.98 4.82
N MET A 134 3.38 -17.18 3.79
CA MET A 134 3.28 -16.48 2.51
C MET A 134 1.97 -16.80 1.77
N ASP A 135 1.49 -18.05 1.81
CA ASP A 135 0.26 -18.43 1.11
C ASP A 135 -0.97 -17.77 1.75
N ASN A 136 -1.00 -17.67 3.08
CA ASN A 136 -1.99 -16.93 3.82
C ASN A 136 -1.92 -15.43 3.53
N PHE A 137 -0.72 -14.84 3.53
CA PHE A 137 -0.54 -13.43 3.20
C PHE A 137 -1.01 -13.10 1.79
N ARG A 138 -0.55 -13.89 0.82
CA ARG A 138 -0.86 -13.76 -0.60
C ARG A 138 -2.37 -13.87 -0.84
N SER A 139 -3.03 -14.89 -0.31
CA SER A 139 -4.48 -15.07 -0.49
C SER A 139 -5.29 -13.92 0.12
N ASN A 140 -4.92 -13.43 1.31
CA ASN A 140 -5.54 -12.25 1.89
C ASN A 140 -5.33 -11.01 1.01
N LEU A 141 -4.16 -10.83 0.40
CA LEU A 141 -3.89 -9.68 -0.47
C LEU A 141 -4.63 -9.77 -1.82
N GLU A 142 -4.54 -10.93 -2.48
CA GLU A 142 -5.07 -11.20 -3.82
C GLU A 142 -6.61 -11.13 -3.87
N PHE A 143 -7.29 -11.67 -2.85
CA PHE A 143 -8.75 -11.74 -2.80
C PHE A 143 -9.39 -10.44 -2.26
N THR A 144 -8.58 -9.54 -1.69
CA THR A 144 -9.06 -8.28 -1.09
C THR A 144 -8.64 -7.07 -1.91
N LEU A 145 -7.57 -6.37 -1.52
CA LEU A 145 -7.13 -5.12 -2.12
C LEU A 145 -6.81 -5.26 -3.60
N HIS A 146 -6.13 -6.35 -3.99
CA HIS A 146 -5.85 -6.64 -5.40
C HIS A 146 -7.15 -6.69 -6.23
N GLY A 147 -8.07 -7.58 -5.84
CA GLY A 147 -9.36 -7.70 -6.50
C GLY A 147 -10.18 -6.41 -6.51
N ALA A 148 -10.17 -5.65 -5.41
CA ALA A 148 -10.91 -4.41 -5.30
C ALA A 148 -10.43 -3.31 -6.26
N VAL A 149 -9.12 -3.19 -6.48
CA VAL A 149 -8.56 -2.21 -7.44
C VAL A 149 -8.91 -2.61 -8.86
N HIS A 150 -8.67 -3.87 -9.24
CA HIS A 150 -9.06 -4.41 -10.55
C HIS A 150 -10.55 -4.16 -10.83
N LEU A 151 -11.42 -4.56 -9.90
CA LEU A 151 -12.87 -4.35 -10.00
C LEU A 151 -13.29 -2.88 -9.96
N GLY A 152 -12.52 -2.03 -9.28
CA GLY A 152 -12.76 -0.60 -9.12
C GLY A 152 -12.54 0.16 -10.42
N VAL A 153 -11.38 -0.06 -11.06
CA VAL A 153 -11.01 0.53 -12.35
C VAL A 153 -11.86 -0.06 -13.48
N SER A 154 -12.06 -1.39 -13.46
CA SER A 154 -12.88 -2.12 -14.42
C SER A 154 -12.44 -1.92 -15.88
N GLY A 155 -13.29 -2.28 -16.83
CA GLY A 155 -12.90 -2.31 -18.25
C GLY A 155 -11.78 -3.32 -18.46
N ASP A 156 -10.70 -2.89 -19.12
CA ASP A 156 -9.56 -3.78 -19.42
C ASP A 156 -8.87 -4.26 -18.12
N MET A 157 -8.92 -3.46 -17.04
CA MET A 157 -8.42 -3.86 -15.72
C MET A 157 -9.19 -5.02 -15.08
N THR A 158 -10.29 -5.51 -15.65
CA THR A 158 -10.98 -6.73 -15.15
C THR A 158 -10.81 -7.94 -16.03
N THR A 159 -10.02 -7.85 -17.10
CA THR A 159 -9.77 -8.95 -18.02
C THR A 159 -8.33 -9.47 -17.85
N PRO A 160 -8.00 -10.62 -18.44
CA PRO A 160 -6.62 -11.08 -18.52
C PRO A 160 -5.69 -10.10 -19.27
N GLU A 161 -6.22 -9.13 -20.00
CA GLU A 161 -5.48 -8.09 -20.71
C GLU A 161 -5.26 -6.82 -19.89
N ALA A 162 -5.50 -6.86 -18.58
CA ALA A 162 -5.22 -5.76 -17.66
C ALA A 162 -3.85 -5.08 -17.84
N PRO A 163 -2.75 -5.77 -18.23
CA PRO A 163 -1.47 -5.11 -18.51
C PRO A 163 -1.48 -4.09 -19.67
N ASN A 164 -2.57 -3.99 -20.45
CA ASN A 164 -2.77 -2.90 -21.41
C ASN A 164 -2.93 -1.54 -20.71
N ASP A 165 -3.43 -1.51 -19.48
CA ASP A 165 -3.57 -0.31 -18.66
C ASP A 165 -2.30 -0.08 -17.83
N PHE A 166 -1.70 1.11 -17.89
CA PHE A 166 -0.54 1.44 -17.05
C PHE A 166 -0.87 1.33 -15.56
N VAL A 167 -2.14 1.54 -15.17
CA VAL A 167 -2.62 1.36 -13.78
C VAL A 167 -2.27 -0.03 -13.25
N PHE A 168 -2.23 -1.07 -14.11
CA PHE A 168 -1.80 -2.41 -13.74
C PHE A 168 -0.42 -2.41 -13.08
N TYR A 169 0.56 -1.74 -13.69
CA TYR A 169 1.94 -1.74 -13.18
C TYR A 169 2.07 -0.91 -11.90
N LEU A 170 1.34 0.20 -11.77
CA LEU A 170 1.30 0.97 -10.51
C LEU A 170 0.68 0.15 -9.37
N HIS A 171 -0.41 -0.55 -9.67
CA HIS A 171 -1.14 -1.38 -8.73
C HIS A 171 -0.31 -2.58 -8.26
N HIS A 172 0.28 -3.33 -9.20
CA HIS A 172 1.11 -4.50 -8.91
C HIS A 172 2.44 -4.12 -8.28
N SER A 173 2.99 -2.92 -8.55
CA SER A 173 4.11 -2.37 -7.77
C SER A 173 3.73 -2.14 -6.31
N ASN A 174 2.47 -1.80 -6.00
CA ASN A 174 2.03 -1.69 -4.61
C ASN A 174 1.76 -3.07 -3.97
N MET A 175 1.29 -4.05 -4.73
CA MET A 175 1.20 -5.44 -4.24
C MET A 175 2.58 -5.98 -3.88
N ASP A 176 3.57 -5.71 -4.73
CA ASP A 176 4.95 -6.09 -4.48
C ASP A 176 5.57 -5.34 -3.29
N ARG A 177 5.28 -4.04 -3.14
CA ARG A 177 5.66 -3.26 -1.95
C ARG A 177 5.08 -3.86 -0.67
N LEU A 178 3.80 -4.22 -0.65
CA LEU A 178 3.16 -4.85 0.52
C LEU A 178 3.74 -6.23 0.82
N TRP A 179 4.08 -7.01 -0.21
CA TRP A 179 4.80 -8.25 -0.02
C TRP A 179 6.20 -8.03 0.57
N TRP A 180 6.95 -7.06 0.06
CA TRP A 180 8.27 -6.75 0.59
C TRP A 180 8.23 -6.24 2.03
N LYS A 181 7.18 -5.48 2.40
CA LYS A 181 6.88 -5.12 3.80
C LYS A 181 6.69 -6.37 4.67
N TRP A 182 5.90 -7.34 4.19
CA TRP A 182 5.68 -8.60 4.90
C TRP A 182 6.96 -9.45 5.02
N GLN A 183 7.75 -9.54 3.95
CA GLN A 183 9.04 -10.25 3.95
C GLN A 183 10.03 -9.66 4.97
N ASN A 184 10.03 -8.33 5.13
CA ASN A 184 10.89 -7.64 6.10
C ASN A 184 10.23 -7.42 7.47
N SER A 185 9.07 -8.03 7.72
CA SER A 185 8.41 -7.96 9.03
C SER A 185 9.03 -8.93 10.04
N GLN A 186 9.51 -10.08 9.58
CA GLN A 186 10.16 -11.13 10.37
C GLN A 186 11.17 -11.87 9.50
N GLU A 187 12.29 -12.31 10.07
CA GLU A 187 13.36 -12.99 9.32
C GLU A 187 12.87 -14.24 8.59
N LYS A 188 12.01 -15.04 9.23
CA LYS A 188 11.45 -16.26 8.62
C LYS A 188 10.63 -15.99 7.35
N ASN A 189 10.10 -14.78 7.16
CA ASN A 189 9.23 -14.44 6.03
C ASN A 189 10.03 -14.16 4.75
N LEU A 190 11.31 -13.83 4.85
CA LEU A 190 12.11 -13.35 3.72
C LEU A 190 12.10 -14.33 2.54
N MET A 191 12.25 -15.62 2.84
CA MET A 191 12.26 -16.71 1.85
C MET A 191 11.08 -17.66 2.02
N ASP A 192 10.06 -17.28 2.80
CA ASP A 192 8.89 -18.12 2.97
C ASP A 192 8.12 -18.22 1.64
N TYR A 193 7.96 -19.44 1.17
CA TYR A 193 7.29 -19.77 -0.08
C TYR A 193 6.82 -21.22 0.00
N GLY A 194 5.53 -21.41 -0.21
CA GLY A 194 4.88 -22.71 -0.12
C GLY A 194 3.42 -22.59 -0.49
N GLY A 195 2.66 -23.68 -0.35
CA GLY A 195 1.27 -23.77 -0.79
C GLY A 195 1.12 -24.57 -2.09
N LYS A 196 -0.05 -24.51 -2.71
CA LYS A 196 -0.36 -25.26 -3.94
C LYS A 196 -0.81 -24.33 -5.04
N ASN A 197 -0.10 -24.34 -6.17
CA ASN A 197 -0.56 -23.68 -7.38
C ASN A 197 -1.79 -24.44 -7.93
N PRO A 198 -2.91 -23.77 -8.24
CA PRO A 198 -4.16 -24.42 -8.65
C PRO A 198 -4.00 -25.42 -9.80
N GLU A 199 -3.12 -25.10 -10.74
CA GLU A 199 -2.89 -25.85 -11.98
C GLU A 199 -1.62 -26.73 -11.95
N LYS A 200 -0.82 -26.70 -10.87
CA LYS A 200 0.38 -27.56 -10.75
C LYS A 200 0.13 -28.68 -9.74
N SER A 201 0.62 -29.88 -10.06
CA SER A 201 0.45 -31.07 -9.21
C SER A 201 1.31 -31.04 -7.95
N ASN A 202 2.53 -30.51 -8.08
CA ASN A 202 3.51 -30.47 -7.01
C ASN A 202 3.27 -29.26 -6.09
N PRO A 203 3.60 -29.38 -4.78
CA PRO A 203 3.68 -28.22 -3.90
C PRO A 203 4.63 -27.16 -4.47
N ALA A 204 4.32 -25.89 -4.23
CA ALA A 204 5.16 -24.79 -4.67
C ALA A 204 6.53 -24.85 -3.95
N ALA A 205 7.61 -24.66 -4.71
CA ALA A 205 8.97 -24.68 -4.21
C ALA A 205 9.78 -23.48 -4.75
N LEU A 206 10.78 -23.04 -3.98
CA LEU A 206 11.68 -21.95 -4.38
C LEU A 206 12.46 -22.25 -5.68
N SER A 207 12.67 -23.53 -5.97
CA SER A 207 13.33 -23.99 -7.21
C SER A 207 12.41 -23.99 -8.44
N ASP A 208 11.12 -23.70 -8.28
CA ASP A 208 10.19 -23.65 -9.41
C ASP A 208 10.58 -22.52 -10.37
N THR A 209 10.57 -22.80 -11.67
CA THR A 209 10.68 -21.77 -12.70
C THR A 209 9.41 -20.91 -12.73
N ILE A 210 9.58 -19.61 -12.92
CA ILE A 210 8.46 -18.68 -13.12
C ILE A 210 8.05 -18.76 -14.59
N ASP A 211 6.83 -19.26 -14.85
CA ASP A 211 6.34 -19.41 -16.22
C ASP A 211 6.38 -18.05 -16.96
N GLY A 212 6.91 -18.04 -18.19
CA GLY A 212 7.15 -16.82 -18.97
C GLY A 212 8.54 -16.19 -18.78
N TYR A 213 9.34 -16.69 -17.83
CA TYR A 213 10.66 -16.19 -17.50
C TYR A 213 11.68 -17.34 -17.36
N ASN A 214 12.98 -17.01 -17.36
CA ASN A 214 14.07 -17.99 -17.22
C ASN A 214 14.59 -18.08 -15.77
N GLU A 215 13.99 -17.30 -14.87
CA GLU A 215 14.33 -17.20 -13.45
C GLU A 215 13.52 -18.20 -12.61
N THR A 216 14.09 -18.63 -11.50
CA THR A 216 13.38 -19.38 -10.46
C THR A 216 12.67 -18.43 -9.50
N VAL A 217 11.73 -18.95 -8.72
CA VAL A 217 11.13 -18.19 -7.61
C VAL A 217 12.21 -17.67 -6.66
N SER A 218 13.22 -18.47 -6.34
CA SER A 218 14.30 -18.09 -5.43
C SER A 218 15.05 -16.84 -5.87
N ASP A 219 15.22 -16.64 -7.18
CA ASP A 219 15.94 -15.50 -7.76
C ASP A 219 15.20 -14.18 -7.54
N VAL A 220 13.88 -14.23 -7.34
CA VAL A 220 13.04 -13.03 -7.24
C VAL A 220 12.48 -12.80 -5.84
N MET A 221 12.82 -13.63 -4.86
CA MET A 221 12.35 -13.45 -3.48
C MET A 221 12.91 -12.19 -2.83
N ARG A 222 14.17 -11.82 -3.13
CA ARG A 222 14.87 -10.78 -2.39
C ARG A 222 15.13 -9.53 -3.23
N MET A 223 14.39 -8.46 -2.95
CA MET A 223 14.70 -7.11 -3.45
C MET A 223 16.07 -6.63 -2.92
N GLY A 224 16.77 -5.83 -3.72
CA GLY A 224 18.12 -5.33 -3.47
C GLY A 224 19.23 -6.34 -3.74
N TYR A 225 18.94 -7.49 -4.37
CA TYR A 225 19.92 -8.54 -4.68
C TYR A 225 19.74 -9.04 -6.12
N GLY A 226 20.84 -9.49 -6.75
CA GLY A 226 20.81 -10.02 -8.11
C GLY A 226 20.32 -8.99 -9.12
N THR A 227 19.34 -9.39 -9.94
CA THR A 227 18.72 -8.50 -10.95
C THR A 227 17.70 -7.54 -10.35
N LEU A 228 17.22 -7.77 -9.12
CA LEU A 228 16.29 -6.92 -8.39
C LEU A 228 17.02 -5.78 -7.66
N CYS A 229 17.73 -4.93 -8.39
CA CYS A 229 18.55 -3.85 -7.81
C CYS A 229 17.74 -2.57 -7.49
N SER A 230 16.54 -2.73 -6.91
CA SER A 230 15.67 -1.63 -6.47
C SER A 230 15.11 -1.92 -5.08
N ILE A 231 14.66 -0.87 -4.40
CA ILE A 231 13.98 -0.91 -3.10
C ILE A 231 12.80 0.05 -3.11
N TYR A 232 11.79 -0.23 -2.28
CA TYR A 232 10.74 0.72 -1.97
C TYR A 232 11.22 1.72 -0.90
N ASP A 233 10.90 2.99 -1.10
CA ASP A 233 11.37 4.12 -0.28
C ASP A 233 10.85 4.13 1.16
N ASP A 234 9.83 3.32 1.45
CA ASP A 234 9.16 3.27 2.74
C ASP A 234 9.24 1.89 3.43
N VAL A 235 10.21 1.06 3.06
CA VAL A 235 10.46 -0.24 3.70
C VAL A 235 11.91 -0.30 4.14
N VAL A 236 12.11 -0.72 5.39
CA VAL A 236 13.44 -0.91 5.99
C VAL A 236 13.85 -2.38 5.82
N PRO A 237 14.93 -2.67 5.09
CA PRO A 237 15.43 -4.04 4.94
C PRO A 237 15.86 -4.67 6.28
N LEU A 238 15.64 -5.98 6.45
CA LEU A 238 16.03 -6.73 7.67
C LEU A 238 17.49 -6.51 8.13
N PRO A 239 18.51 -6.50 7.25
CA PRO A 239 19.88 -6.19 7.67
C PRO A 239 20.02 -4.81 8.33
N SER A 240 19.21 -3.84 7.92
CA SER A 240 19.19 -2.47 8.47
C SER A 240 18.36 -2.37 9.76
N LEU A 241 17.36 -3.23 9.95
CA LEU A 241 16.59 -3.34 11.20
C LEU A 241 17.48 -3.78 12.38
N ASN A 242 18.38 -4.74 12.15
CA ASN A 242 19.30 -5.24 13.18
C ASN A 242 20.31 -4.17 13.66
N LEU A 243 20.72 -3.25 12.79
CA LEU A 243 21.64 -2.15 13.14
C LEU A 243 20.94 -1.02 13.90
N ASN A 244 19.65 -0.77 13.63
CA ASN A 244 18.91 0.39 14.13
C ASN A 244 18.13 0.15 15.44
N LEU A 245 18.01 -1.12 15.89
CA LEU A 245 17.43 -1.46 17.20
C LEU A 245 18.15 -0.77 18.38
N SER A 246 19.43 -0.46 18.22
CA SER A 246 20.26 0.32 19.16
C SER A 246 19.77 1.76 19.33
N ALA A 247 19.41 2.43 18.23
CA ALA A 247 18.91 3.81 18.25
C ALA A 247 17.43 3.87 18.65
N LEU A 248 16.63 2.87 18.28
CA LEU A 248 15.23 2.71 18.72
C LEU A 248 15.12 2.41 20.22
N ARG A 249 16.11 1.77 20.84
CA ARG A 249 16.18 1.63 22.32
C ARG A 249 16.26 2.99 23.02
N ASN A 250 16.89 4.00 22.44
CA ASN A 250 16.94 5.34 23.01
C ASN A 250 15.59 6.09 22.91
N LEU A 251 14.77 5.77 21.89
CA LEU A 251 13.38 6.25 21.81
C LEU A 251 12.49 5.59 22.88
N ARG A 252 12.74 4.33 23.27
CA ARG A 252 12.05 3.67 24.40
C ARG A 252 12.29 4.39 25.73
N THR A 253 13.50 4.88 25.98
CA THR A 253 13.83 5.58 27.24
C THR A 253 13.16 6.94 27.36
N VAL A 254 12.96 7.66 26.25
CA VAL A 254 12.28 8.97 26.26
C VAL A 254 10.76 8.82 26.46
N SER A 255 10.16 7.71 25.99
CA SER A 255 8.74 7.43 26.20
C SER A 255 8.39 6.94 27.60
N ASN A 256 9.33 6.31 28.32
CA ASN A 256 9.09 5.78 29.67
C ASN A 256 9.34 6.81 30.79
N SER A 257 10.09 7.88 30.55
CA SER A 257 10.38 8.90 31.57
C SER A 257 9.20 9.81 31.92
N ASN A 258 8.08 9.74 31.20
CA ASN A 258 6.82 10.43 31.55
C ASN A 258 5.78 9.51 32.19
N MET A 259 6.12 8.27 32.54
CA MET A 259 5.24 7.35 33.27
C MET A 259 5.62 7.26 34.75
N THR A 260 5.37 8.32 35.50
CA THR A 260 5.12 8.20 36.95
C THR A 260 3.79 8.88 37.27
N ALA A 261 2.72 8.09 37.21
CA ALA A 261 1.47 8.45 37.84
C ALA A 261 1.69 8.43 39.37
N SER A 262 1.77 9.60 39.98
CA SER A 262 1.76 9.74 41.43
C SER A 262 0.36 9.42 41.96
N ASN A 263 0.21 8.22 42.53
CA ASN A 263 -0.90 7.89 43.42
C ASN A 263 -0.70 8.59 44.78
N SER A 264 -1.60 9.49 45.16
CA SER A 264 -1.92 9.72 46.57
C SER A 264 -3.29 10.34 46.75
N SER A 265 -4.21 9.55 47.30
CA SER A 265 -5.46 10.01 47.94
C SER A 265 -5.19 10.46 49.38
N SER A 266 -5.64 11.65 49.78
CA SER A 266 -6.43 11.92 51.01
C SER A 266 -6.46 13.41 51.43
N THR A 267 -7.69 13.93 51.45
CA THR A 267 -8.33 14.77 52.49
C THR A 267 -7.67 16.04 53.10
N SER A 268 -8.40 17.16 52.90
CA SER A 268 -8.85 18.16 53.90
C SER A 268 -8.20 19.56 53.98
N GLN A 269 -9.12 20.55 54.11
CA GLN A 269 -9.03 21.89 54.70
C GLN A 269 -8.55 23.11 53.88
N SER A 270 -9.54 23.92 53.46
CA SER A 270 -9.72 25.36 53.76
C SER A 270 -8.48 26.24 54.01
N ARG A 271 -8.32 27.29 53.18
CA ARG A 271 -8.30 28.71 53.62
C ARG A 271 -8.30 29.70 52.44
N LYS A 272 -9.10 30.75 52.58
CA LYS A 272 -9.12 31.99 51.77
C LYS A 272 -7.81 32.78 51.92
N SER A 273 -7.30 33.35 50.84
CA SER A 273 -6.74 34.72 50.85
C SER A 273 -6.72 35.30 49.43
N THR A 274 -6.77 36.63 49.38
CA THR A 274 -7.15 37.51 48.28
C THR A 274 -5.96 38.04 47.45
N SER A 275 -6.26 38.29 46.16
CA SER A 275 -5.71 39.29 45.23
C SER A 275 -4.23 39.25 44.83
N SER A 276 -3.97 39.04 43.54
CA SER A 276 -3.57 40.13 42.63
C SER A 276 -3.65 39.68 41.16
N LYS A 277 -3.98 40.63 40.28
CA LYS A 277 -4.14 40.45 38.83
C LYS A 277 -2.78 40.34 38.14
N SER A 278 -2.64 39.41 37.20
CA SER A 278 -1.87 39.59 35.96
C SER A 278 -2.56 38.83 34.84
N GLN A 279 -2.95 39.57 33.79
CA GLN A 279 -3.44 39.04 32.52
C GLN A 279 -2.28 38.46 31.69
N GLY A 280 -2.58 37.43 30.90
CA GLY A 280 -1.80 37.02 29.73
C GLY A 280 -0.86 35.85 30.01
N ASP A 281 -1.36 34.63 29.86
CA ASP A 281 -1.11 33.82 28.67
C ASP A 281 -1.83 32.48 28.87
N ASP A 282 -2.80 32.20 28.00
CA ASP A 282 -3.49 30.91 27.94
C ASP A 282 -2.46 29.83 27.61
N ASP A 283 -2.00 29.10 28.63
CA ASP A 283 -1.45 27.76 28.50
C ASP A 283 -2.59 26.88 27.95
N SER A 284 -2.77 26.93 26.64
CA SER A 284 -3.54 25.91 25.95
C SER A 284 -2.75 24.62 26.12
N ASP A 285 -3.21 23.77 27.04
CA ASP A 285 -2.89 22.36 27.10
C ASP A 285 -2.88 21.82 25.65
N PHE A 286 -1.68 21.66 25.09
CA PHE A 286 -1.47 20.85 23.89
C PHE A 286 -1.69 19.40 24.33
N VAL A 287 -2.96 19.03 24.53
CA VAL A 287 -3.36 17.64 24.52
C VAL A 287 -3.10 17.17 23.09
N ASP A 288 -2.00 16.47 22.90
CA ASP A 288 -1.66 15.80 21.65
C ASP A 288 -2.77 14.78 21.33
N GLN A 289 -3.78 15.23 20.59
CA GLN A 289 -4.91 14.41 20.16
C GLN A 289 -4.49 13.28 19.21
N SER A 290 -3.23 13.25 18.74
CA SER A 290 -2.73 12.14 17.92
C SER A 290 -2.71 10.81 18.70
N MET A 291 -2.57 10.86 20.02
CA MET A 291 -2.61 9.66 20.86
C MET A 291 -4.03 9.12 21.10
N ASN A 292 -5.08 9.95 20.94
CA ASN A 292 -6.48 9.57 21.16
C ASN A 292 -7.19 9.05 19.90
N LEU A 293 -6.52 8.95 18.75
CA LEU A 293 -7.13 8.60 17.46
C LEU A 293 -6.43 7.46 16.71
N GLY A 294 -5.45 6.80 17.34
CA GLY A 294 -4.70 5.70 16.72
C GLY A 294 -5.24 4.32 17.08
N LEU A 295 -4.82 3.27 16.35
CA LEU A 295 -5.19 1.87 16.61
C LEU A 295 -4.88 1.42 18.05
N ARG A 296 -4.00 2.11 18.78
CA ARG A 296 -3.64 1.81 20.19
C ARG A 296 -4.77 2.10 21.18
N THR A 297 -5.81 2.85 20.80
CA THR A 297 -6.98 3.12 21.65
C THR A 297 -8.00 2.00 21.63
N LEU A 298 -7.83 1.00 20.75
CA LEU A 298 -8.72 -0.15 20.63
C LEU A 298 -8.68 -1.05 21.87
N SER A 299 -9.74 -1.82 22.07
CA SER A 299 -9.81 -2.79 23.16
C SER A 299 -8.72 -3.86 23.05
N ALA A 300 -8.28 -4.39 24.20
CA ALA A 300 -7.27 -5.45 24.23
C ALA A 300 -7.63 -6.70 23.39
N PRO A 301 -8.90 -7.18 23.37
CA PRO A 301 -9.32 -8.26 22.47
C PRO A 301 -9.20 -7.90 21.00
N THR A 302 -9.54 -6.67 20.61
CA THR A 302 -9.42 -6.19 19.23
C THR A 302 -7.96 -6.10 18.79
N LEU A 303 -7.09 -5.55 19.66
CA LEU A 303 -5.65 -5.52 19.43
C LEU A 303 -5.07 -6.93 19.28
N GLU A 304 -5.44 -7.87 20.13
CA GLU A 304 -4.98 -9.26 20.06
C GLU A 304 -5.38 -9.95 18.75
N LYS A 305 -6.63 -9.75 18.33
CA LYS A 305 -7.19 -10.42 17.16
C LYS A 305 -6.66 -9.85 15.85
N PHE A 306 -6.51 -8.54 15.76
CA PHE A 306 -6.26 -7.86 14.49
C PHE A 306 -4.91 -7.15 14.42
N PHE A 307 -4.31 -6.77 15.55
CA PHE A 307 -3.08 -5.98 15.61
C PHE A 307 -2.10 -6.48 16.69
N PRO A 308 -1.70 -7.77 16.67
CA PRO A 308 -0.93 -8.39 17.74
C PRO A 308 0.42 -7.71 18.01
N ALA A 309 1.07 -7.12 16.99
CA ALA A 309 2.34 -6.41 17.18
C ALA A 309 2.16 -5.10 17.97
N LEU A 310 0.99 -4.44 17.84
CA LEU A 310 0.67 -3.26 18.65
C LEU A 310 0.45 -3.64 20.12
N LYS A 311 -0.13 -4.82 20.39
CA LYS A 311 -0.33 -5.36 21.74
C LYS A 311 1.01 -5.70 22.42
N SER A 312 1.92 -6.36 21.71
CA SER A 312 3.23 -6.77 22.24
C SER A 312 4.24 -5.61 22.39
N SER A 313 3.89 -4.39 21.98
CA SER A 313 4.81 -3.25 21.86
C SER A 313 6.03 -3.53 20.96
N GLU A 314 5.88 -4.48 20.04
CA GLU A 314 6.86 -4.74 18.99
C GLU A 314 6.73 -3.67 17.92
N ILE A 315 7.76 -2.83 17.79
CA ILE A 315 7.81 -1.81 16.75
C ILE A 315 8.23 -2.51 15.46
N ASN A 316 7.31 -2.61 14.51
CA ASN A 316 7.59 -3.03 13.15
C ASN A 316 7.48 -1.83 12.21
N LEU A 317 8.63 -1.33 11.76
CA LEU A 317 8.73 -0.16 10.88
C LEU A 317 8.19 -0.41 9.47
N ASN A 318 7.91 -1.67 9.11
CA ASN A 318 7.42 -2.07 7.80
C ASN A 318 5.90 -2.22 7.75
N LEU A 319 5.17 -1.88 8.81
CA LEU A 319 3.71 -1.82 8.77
C LEU A 319 3.23 -0.65 7.90
N VAL A 320 1.97 -0.71 7.44
CA VAL A 320 1.36 0.44 6.75
C VAL A 320 1.14 1.55 7.78
N GLU A 321 1.36 2.80 7.37
CA GLU A 321 1.13 3.96 8.21
C GLU A 321 -0.36 4.07 8.58
N THR A 322 -0.68 4.01 9.87
CA THR A 322 -2.06 4.14 10.37
C THR A 322 -2.26 5.33 11.31
N SER A 323 -1.22 6.15 11.54
CA SER A 323 -1.28 7.33 12.41
C SER A 323 -1.57 8.64 11.67
N GLY A 324 -1.52 8.62 10.33
CA GLY A 324 -1.62 9.82 9.51
C GLY A 324 -0.38 10.74 9.56
N ALA A 325 0.56 10.50 10.47
CA ALA A 325 1.89 11.12 10.45
C ALA A 325 2.76 10.40 9.43
N LYS A 326 3.49 11.11 8.56
CA LYS A 326 4.45 10.48 7.65
C LYS A 326 5.64 9.92 8.45
N LEU A 327 5.62 8.65 8.91
CA LEU A 327 6.86 8.04 9.45
C LEU A 327 7.98 7.99 8.41
N GLY A 328 7.67 8.12 7.11
CA GLY A 328 8.66 8.23 6.04
C GLY A 328 9.62 9.43 6.17
N VAL A 329 9.33 10.42 7.01
CA VAL A 329 10.24 11.57 7.24
C VAL A 329 11.27 11.29 8.33
N VAL A 330 11.01 10.36 9.26
CA VAL A 330 11.94 10.06 10.36
C VAL A 330 13.12 9.22 9.88
N LEU A 331 12.95 8.39 8.85
CA LEU A 331 14.01 7.51 8.34
C LEU A 331 14.94 8.20 7.32
N GLY A 332 14.46 9.21 6.58
CA GLY A 332 15.30 9.97 5.63
C GLY A 332 16.48 10.69 6.29
N ASN A 333 16.31 11.13 7.54
CA ASN A 333 17.38 11.79 8.31
C ASN A 333 18.33 10.80 9.02
N ILE A 334 17.94 9.54 9.19
CA ILE A 334 18.79 8.51 9.80
C ILE A 334 19.70 7.85 8.75
N PHE A 335 19.26 7.75 7.50
CA PHE A 335 20.03 7.17 6.39
C PHE A 335 20.76 8.20 5.51
N SER A 336 20.71 9.50 5.85
CA SER A 336 21.67 10.48 5.35
C SER A 336 23.05 10.18 5.94
N THR A 337 23.73 9.18 5.35
CA THR A 337 25.16 9.02 5.58
C THR A 337 25.85 10.31 5.14
N ASN A 338 26.60 10.92 6.06
CA ASN A 338 27.64 11.88 5.74
C ASN A 338 28.70 11.18 4.87
N SER A 339 28.43 11.03 3.58
CA SER A 339 29.44 10.80 2.57
C SER A 339 29.87 12.15 2.04
N THR A 340 30.70 12.84 2.81
CA THR A 340 31.60 13.85 2.26
C THR A 340 32.68 13.12 1.46
N ASN A 341 32.34 12.69 0.25
CA ASN A 341 33.33 12.44 -0.79
C ASN A 341 32.89 13.18 -2.05
N SER A 342 33.53 14.33 -2.24
CA SER A 342 33.36 15.22 -3.38
C SER A 342 33.78 14.51 -4.67
N LEU A 343 32.84 13.91 -5.39
CA LEU A 343 33.00 13.68 -6.81
C LEU A 343 32.66 14.98 -7.54
N LYS A 344 33.69 15.74 -7.89
CA LYS A 344 33.61 16.89 -8.80
C LYS A 344 33.09 16.39 -10.17
N ARG A 345 31.78 16.45 -10.40
CA ARG A 345 31.22 16.41 -11.76
C ARG A 345 31.41 17.79 -12.39
N ARG A 346 32.38 17.89 -13.30
CA ARG A 346 32.42 18.95 -14.33
C ARG A 346 31.26 18.69 -15.30
N GLY A 347 30.25 19.54 -15.23
CA GLY A 347 29.17 19.64 -16.21
C GLY A 347 28.45 20.95 -15.97
N SER A 348 28.56 21.87 -16.92
CA SER A 348 28.00 23.23 -16.84
C SER A 348 26.49 23.19 -16.57
N PRO A 349 25.97 23.96 -15.59
CA PRO A 349 24.54 24.01 -15.33
C PRO A 349 23.85 24.86 -16.38
N VAL A 350 22.90 24.26 -17.10
CA VAL A 350 21.82 24.99 -17.77
C VAL A 350 20.90 25.51 -16.65
N PRO A 351 20.66 26.83 -16.52
CA PRO A 351 19.84 27.35 -15.44
C PRO A 351 18.36 27.14 -15.76
N LEU A 352 17.80 26.00 -15.35
CA LEU A 352 16.36 25.92 -15.12
C LEU A 352 16.07 26.58 -13.77
N LYS A 353 15.45 27.77 -13.82
CA LYS A 353 14.87 28.43 -12.64
C LYS A 353 13.72 27.58 -12.11
N TYR A 354 14.03 26.60 -11.27
CA TYR A 354 13.05 25.95 -10.42
C TYR A 354 12.94 26.79 -9.14
N GLN A 355 11.88 27.59 -9.03
CA GLN A 355 11.47 28.11 -7.73
C GLN A 355 10.71 27.01 -7.01
N PRO A 356 11.12 26.58 -5.80
CA PRO A 356 10.32 25.66 -5.01
C PRO A 356 9.08 26.41 -4.57
N VAL A 357 7.93 26.06 -5.15
CA VAL A 357 6.63 26.44 -4.59
C VAL A 357 6.44 25.62 -3.32
N TYR A 358 6.93 26.16 -2.21
CA TYR A 358 6.47 25.77 -0.89
C TYR A 358 5.00 26.18 -0.77
N SER A 359 4.10 25.28 -1.14
CA SER A 359 2.71 25.37 -0.69
C SER A 359 2.69 24.98 0.79
N SER A 360 2.89 25.95 1.66
CA SER A 360 2.52 25.87 3.07
C SER A 360 0.99 25.96 3.18
N SER A 361 0.26 24.97 2.66
CA SER A 361 -1.14 24.82 3.02
C SER A 361 -1.21 24.09 4.36
N SER A 362 -1.02 24.82 5.46
CA SER A 362 -1.55 24.42 6.76
C SER A 362 -3.07 24.27 6.59
N ARG A 363 -3.57 23.04 6.42
CA ARG A 363 -5.01 22.77 6.47
C ARG A 363 -5.48 23.07 7.88
N VAL A 364 -6.02 24.27 8.07
CA VAL A 364 -6.80 24.63 9.25
C VAL A 364 -7.97 23.66 9.33
N TYR A 365 -7.98 22.80 10.36
CA TYR A 365 -9.08 21.92 10.65
C TYR A 365 -10.28 22.77 11.08
N ASN A 366 -11.19 23.03 10.13
CA ASN A 366 -12.47 23.66 10.44
C ASN A 366 -13.28 22.72 11.35
N ASN A 367 -13.45 23.11 12.61
CA ASN A 367 -14.35 22.51 13.60
C ASN A 367 -15.82 22.75 13.21
N LYS A 368 -16.30 22.02 12.20
CA LYS A 368 -17.73 21.68 12.11
C LYS A 368 -17.92 20.31 12.75
N PRO A 369 -19.08 20.01 13.39
CA PRO A 369 -19.35 18.69 13.95
C PRO A 369 -19.22 17.65 12.83
N LYS A 370 -18.11 16.91 12.80
CA LYS A 370 -17.91 15.84 11.82
C LYS A 370 -18.88 14.73 12.19
N THR A 371 -19.85 14.45 11.33
CA THR A 371 -20.47 13.13 11.30
C THR A 371 -19.32 12.11 11.25
N ILE A 372 -19.26 11.23 12.25
CA ILE A 372 -18.22 10.21 12.34
C ILE A 372 -18.32 9.35 11.07
N LYS A 373 -17.39 9.55 10.12
CA LYS A 373 -17.33 8.76 8.90
C LYS A 373 -16.83 7.37 9.28
N LYS A 374 -17.76 6.43 9.38
CA LYS A 374 -17.45 5.01 9.54
C LYS A 374 -16.58 4.53 8.38
N LEU A 375 -15.69 3.58 8.66
CA LEU A 375 -14.97 2.83 7.65
C LEU A 375 -15.96 2.10 6.72
N PRO A 376 -15.77 2.18 5.39
CA PRO A 376 -16.59 1.46 4.43
C PRO A 376 -16.39 -0.04 4.59
N VAL A 377 -17.50 -0.78 4.69
CA VAL A 377 -17.46 -2.24 4.80
C VAL A 377 -17.09 -2.85 3.45
N PRO A 378 -16.08 -3.73 3.38
CA PRO A 378 -15.69 -4.40 2.15
C PRO A 378 -16.84 -5.18 1.49
N ILE A 379 -16.77 -5.30 0.17
CA ILE A 379 -17.78 -6.01 -0.62
C ILE A 379 -17.13 -7.26 -1.24
N MET A 380 -17.87 -8.36 -1.25
CA MET A 380 -17.44 -9.59 -1.90
C MET A 380 -17.22 -9.37 -3.41
N PRO A 381 -16.11 -9.86 -3.98
CA PRO A 381 -15.94 -9.92 -5.42
C PRO A 381 -17.12 -10.66 -6.09
N PRO A 382 -17.58 -10.23 -7.27
CA PRO A 382 -18.69 -10.90 -7.95
C PRO A 382 -18.28 -12.30 -8.41
N ASP A 383 -19.25 -13.23 -8.46
CA ASP A 383 -19.03 -14.64 -8.84
C ASP A 383 -18.28 -14.82 -10.16
N ARG A 384 -18.54 -13.94 -11.14
CA ARG A 384 -17.82 -13.92 -12.43
C ARG A 384 -16.31 -13.72 -12.25
N TYR A 385 -15.90 -12.88 -11.30
CA TYR A 385 -14.49 -12.58 -11.02
C TYR A 385 -13.84 -13.77 -10.32
N ILE A 386 -14.52 -14.34 -9.32
CA ILE A 386 -14.07 -15.55 -8.60
C ILE A 386 -13.89 -16.71 -9.60
N THR A 387 -14.86 -16.92 -10.48
CA THR A 387 -14.84 -17.99 -11.49
C THR A 387 -13.73 -17.79 -12.51
N MET A 388 -13.57 -16.57 -13.03
CA MET A 388 -12.54 -16.25 -14.02
C MET A 388 -11.13 -16.57 -13.50
N HIS A 389 -10.84 -16.25 -12.24
CA HIS A 389 -9.55 -16.54 -11.61
C HIS A 389 -9.45 -17.96 -11.02
N LYS A 390 -10.49 -18.78 -11.17
CA LYS A 390 -10.56 -20.14 -10.59
C LYS A 390 -10.31 -20.17 -9.08
N TYR A 391 -10.68 -19.10 -8.38
CA TYR A 391 -10.53 -19.05 -6.93
C TYR A 391 -11.48 -20.05 -6.27
N LYS A 392 -11.01 -20.68 -5.19
CA LYS A 392 -11.88 -21.42 -4.28
C LYS A 392 -12.76 -20.42 -3.53
N ARG A 393 -14.07 -20.48 -3.76
CA ARG A 393 -15.04 -19.56 -3.16
C ARG A 393 -14.90 -19.46 -1.63
N SER A 394 -14.70 -20.60 -0.97
CA SER A 394 -14.52 -20.66 0.49
C SER A 394 -13.32 -19.85 0.99
N ASP A 395 -12.26 -19.77 0.19
CA ASP A 395 -11.03 -19.07 0.58
C ASP A 395 -11.18 -17.57 0.39
N VAL A 396 -11.86 -17.16 -0.69
CA VAL A 396 -12.29 -15.76 -0.90
C VAL A 396 -13.22 -15.31 0.23
N GLU A 397 -14.24 -16.10 0.54
CA GLU A 397 -15.20 -15.80 1.60
C GLU A 397 -14.50 -15.64 2.95
N ARG A 398 -13.54 -16.53 3.27
CA ARG A 398 -12.75 -16.43 4.50
C ARG A 398 -11.96 -15.12 4.57
N ALA A 399 -11.22 -14.77 3.51
CA ALA A 399 -10.39 -13.57 3.48
C ALA A 399 -11.24 -12.28 3.59
N VAL A 400 -12.32 -12.20 2.81
CA VAL A 400 -13.21 -11.03 2.80
C VAL A 400 -13.98 -10.91 4.12
N ASN A 401 -14.53 -12.01 4.66
CA ASN A 401 -15.27 -11.96 5.93
C ASN A 401 -14.38 -11.56 7.11
N ARG A 402 -13.09 -11.93 7.10
CA ARG A 402 -12.12 -11.45 8.09
C ARG A 402 -11.97 -9.93 8.05
N CYS A 403 -11.91 -9.35 6.85
CA CYS A 403 -11.83 -7.90 6.68
C CYS A 403 -13.13 -7.18 7.08
N ILE A 404 -14.28 -7.78 6.77
CA ILE A 404 -15.60 -7.28 7.20
C ILE A 404 -15.68 -7.25 8.74
N ASP A 405 -15.25 -8.33 9.39
CA ASP A 405 -15.21 -8.45 10.86
C ASP A 405 -14.29 -7.39 11.49
N LEU A 406 -13.10 -7.17 10.92
CA LEU A 406 -12.22 -6.07 11.33
C LEU A 406 -12.93 -4.71 11.22
N VAL A 407 -13.46 -4.37 10.05
CA VAL A 407 -14.07 -3.05 9.80
C VAL A 407 -15.29 -2.82 10.69
N ASN A 408 -16.12 -3.85 10.89
CA ASN A 408 -17.25 -3.77 11.81
C ASN A 408 -16.79 -3.57 13.25
N THR A 409 -15.74 -4.27 13.68
CA THR A 409 -15.16 -4.11 15.03
C THR A 409 -14.63 -2.69 15.23
N LEU A 410 -13.85 -2.16 14.29
CA LEU A 410 -13.34 -0.79 14.34
C LEU A 410 -14.47 0.25 14.42
N ASN A 411 -15.49 0.10 13.56
CA ASN A 411 -16.66 0.98 13.56
C ASN A 411 -17.47 0.92 14.85
N ASN A 412 -17.56 -0.26 15.49
CA ASN A 412 -18.29 -0.45 16.74
C ASN A 412 -17.53 0.13 17.95
N GLU A 413 -16.19 0.09 17.92
CA GLU A 413 -15.34 0.74 18.93
C GLU A 413 -15.18 2.25 18.70
N GLY A 414 -15.84 2.82 17.67
CA GLY A 414 -15.79 4.24 17.37
C GLY A 414 -14.46 4.70 16.77
N TYR A 415 -13.65 3.78 16.26
CA TYR A 415 -12.40 4.11 15.59
C TYR A 415 -12.65 4.96 14.34
N VAL A 416 -11.83 6.01 14.16
CA VAL A 416 -11.87 6.89 13.00
C VAL A 416 -10.51 6.85 12.33
N SER A 417 -10.48 6.38 11.08
CA SER A 417 -9.25 6.40 10.29
C SER A 417 -8.77 7.84 10.07
N PRO A 418 -7.45 8.10 10.16
CA PRO A 418 -6.90 9.42 9.87
C PRO A 418 -6.84 9.75 8.37
N PHE A 419 -7.19 8.81 7.49
CA PHE A 419 -7.10 8.91 6.02
C PHE A 419 -8.40 9.34 5.34
#